data_AF-A0A7X6AR82-F1
#
_entry.id   AF-A0A7X6AR82-F1
#
_cell.length_a   1.000
_cell.length_b   1.000
_cell.length_c   1.000
_cell.angle_alpha   90.00
_cell.angle_beta   90.00
_cell.angle_gamma   90.00
#
_symmetry.space_group_name_H-M   'P 1'
#
loop_
_entity.id
_entity.type
_entity.pdbx_description
1 polymer ?
#
loop_
_entity_poly.entity_id
_entity_poly.type
_entity_poly.pdbx_seq_one_letter_code
_entity_poly.pdbx_strand_id
1 'polypeptide(L)'
;DHVTQVADPFHVVKLANTRLDECRRRVQNETLGHRGRKDDPLYRARRLLTKAHERLDDAGDAKLRGLLDAGDPRGEVRTAWHAKETVRSIYDINDPALAREFVDRLADDLQDESCPVEVNTLGRTLRRWLDQITAWHRARVSNGPTEAINNLIKRIKRVGFGFRRLRNYR
;
A
#
# COMPACT_ATOMS: atom_id res chain seq x y z
N ASP A 1 -10.80 -9.03 -32.96
CA ASP A 1 -10.37 -7.95 -32.06
C ASP A 1 -10.78 -8.21 -30.63
N HIS A 2 -9.80 -8.50 -29.75
CA HIS A 2 -10.05 -8.56 -28.31
C HIS A 2 -9.72 -7.19 -27.69
N VAL A 3 -10.77 -6.50 -27.22
CA VAL A 3 -10.61 -5.30 -26.39
C VAL A 3 -9.99 -5.73 -25.06
N THR A 4 -8.79 -5.23 -24.76
CA THR A 4 -8.15 -5.48 -23.47
C THR A 4 -8.69 -4.48 -22.44
N GLN A 5 -9.33 -4.98 -21.38
CA GLN A 5 -9.76 -4.15 -20.27
C GLN A 5 -8.54 -3.60 -19.51
N VAL A 6 -8.50 -2.29 -19.28
CA VAL A 6 -7.45 -1.63 -18.49
C VAL A 6 -8.01 -1.26 -17.13
N ALA A 7 -7.31 -1.66 -16.06
CA ALA A 7 -7.64 -1.20 -14.72
C ALA A 7 -7.17 0.24 -14.55
N ASP A 8 -8.08 1.13 -14.21
CA ASP A 8 -7.77 2.54 -13.99
C ASP A 8 -6.95 2.73 -12.69
N PRO A 9 -5.82 3.48 -12.72
CA PRO A 9 -4.97 3.68 -11.55
C PRO A 9 -5.69 4.25 -10.34
N PHE A 10 -6.65 5.16 -10.54
CA PHE A 10 -7.41 5.75 -9.45
C PHE A 10 -8.23 4.68 -8.72
N HIS A 11 -8.86 3.74 -9.43
CA HIS A 11 -9.62 2.66 -8.81
C HIS A 11 -8.74 1.68 -8.03
N VAL A 12 -7.55 1.36 -8.54
CA VAL A 12 -6.60 0.46 -7.86
C VAL A 12 -6.05 1.10 -6.58
N VAL A 13 -5.67 2.39 -6.63
CA VAL A 13 -5.22 3.14 -5.45
C VAL A 13 -6.37 3.37 -4.45
N LYS A 14 -7.59 3.61 -4.94
CA LYS A 14 -8.79 3.72 -4.09
C LYS A 14 -9.05 2.42 -3.36
N LEU A 15 -8.93 1.27 -4.01
CA LEU A 15 -9.05 -0.04 -3.37
C LEU A 15 -8.02 -0.20 -2.23
N ALA A 16 -6.76 0.14 -2.48
CA ALA A 16 -5.72 0.06 -1.45
C ALA A 16 -6.01 0.98 -0.24
N ASN A 17 -6.52 2.19 -0.50
CA ASN A 17 -6.99 3.10 0.58
C ASN A 17 -8.16 2.50 1.37
N THR A 18 -9.10 1.83 0.70
CA THR A 18 -10.22 1.16 1.38
C THR A 18 -9.71 0.07 2.32
N ARG A 19 -8.79 -0.79 1.85
CA ARG A 19 -8.21 -1.86 2.67
C ARG A 19 -7.41 -1.32 3.87
N LEU A 20 -6.71 -0.21 3.68
CA LEU A 20 -6.06 0.52 4.77
C LEU A 20 -7.06 1.04 5.80
N ASP A 21 -8.17 1.66 5.39
CA ASP A 21 -9.18 2.15 6.34
C ASP A 21 -9.90 1.02 7.08
N GLU A 22 -10.17 -0.10 6.40
CA GLU A 22 -10.73 -1.31 7.02
C GLU A 22 -9.80 -1.85 8.13
N CYS A 23 -8.52 -2.05 7.82
CA CYS A 23 -7.52 -2.49 8.80
C CYS A 23 -7.42 -1.51 9.98
N ARG A 24 -7.33 -0.20 9.70
CA ARG A 24 -7.30 0.85 10.73
C ARG A 24 -8.51 0.78 11.66
N ARG A 25 -9.71 0.59 11.11
CA ARG A 25 -10.95 0.50 11.89
C ARG A 25 -11.03 -0.78 12.72
N ARG A 26 -10.57 -1.90 12.17
CA ARG A 26 -10.52 -3.18 12.89
C ARG A 26 -9.57 -3.09 14.08
N VAL A 27 -8.31 -2.70 13.85
CA VAL A 27 -7.30 -2.55 14.91
C VAL A 27 -7.77 -1.59 15.99
N GLN A 28 -8.39 -0.47 15.59
CA GLN A 28 -8.96 0.49 16.54
C GLN A 28 -10.09 -0.10 17.40
N ASN A 29 -10.99 -0.88 16.78
CA ASN A 29 -12.08 -1.52 17.49
C ASN A 29 -11.57 -2.64 18.42
N GLU A 30 -10.58 -3.42 17.99
CA GLU A 30 -9.93 -4.44 18.81
C GLU A 30 -9.17 -3.83 20.01
N THR A 31 -8.55 -2.66 19.82
CA THR A 31 -7.74 -2.00 20.85
C THR A 31 -8.57 -1.17 21.84
N LEU A 32 -9.61 -0.47 21.36
CA LEU A 32 -10.37 0.51 22.16
C LEU A 32 -11.86 0.16 22.33
N GLY A 33 -12.34 -0.93 21.72
CA GLY A 33 -13.75 -1.35 21.81
C GLY A 33 -14.72 -0.50 20.99
N HIS A 34 -14.24 0.38 20.12
CA HIS A 34 -15.09 1.19 19.23
C HIS A 34 -14.42 1.61 17.93
N ARG A 35 -15.25 1.95 16.92
CA ARG A 35 -14.84 2.33 15.56
C ARG A 35 -13.97 3.61 15.46
N GLY A 36 -14.00 4.46 16.48
CA GLY A 36 -13.05 5.55 16.68
C GLY A 36 -13.64 6.92 17.00
N ARG A 37 -12.92 7.68 17.84
CA ARG A 37 -13.27 8.99 18.40
C ARG A 37 -12.17 10.01 18.12
N LYS A 38 -12.49 11.31 18.29
CA LYS A 38 -11.62 12.43 17.92
C LYS A 38 -10.21 12.37 18.54
N ASP A 39 -10.08 11.82 19.73
CA ASP A 39 -8.83 11.79 20.50
C ASP A 39 -8.01 10.50 20.28
N ASP A 40 -8.63 9.49 19.66
CA ASP A 40 -7.96 8.21 19.44
C ASP A 40 -6.84 8.33 18.40
N PRO A 41 -5.67 7.70 18.65
CA PRO A 41 -4.52 7.83 17.75
C PRO A 41 -4.84 7.44 16.29
N LEU A 42 -5.44 6.26 16.09
CA LEU A 42 -5.77 5.76 14.75
C LEU A 42 -6.89 6.57 14.06
N TYR A 43 -7.80 7.18 14.81
CA TYR A 43 -8.79 8.08 14.21
C TYR A 43 -8.13 9.36 13.72
N ARG A 44 -7.19 9.91 14.51
CA ARG A 44 -6.41 11.12 14.15
C ARG A 44 -5.48 10.86 12.97
N ALA A 45 -4.95 9.64 12.82
CA ALA A 45 -4.06 9.27 11.72
C ALA A 45 -4.76 9.18 10.35
N ARG A 46 -6.09 8.98 10.30
CA ARG A 46 -6.84 8.62 9.08
C ARG A 46 -6.56 9.51 7.85
N ARG A 47 -6.39 10.82 8.05
CA ARG A 47 -6.14 11.77 6.95
C ARG A 47 -4.68 11.77 6.50
N LEU A 48 -3.74 11.44 7.38
CA LEU A 48 -2.32 11.34 7.04
C LEU A 48 -2.06 10.04 6.28
N LEU A 49 -2.70 8.95 6.70
CA LEU A 49 -2.62 7.64 6.07
C LEU A 49 -3.03 7.65 4.59
N THR A 50 -4.06 8.42 4.22
CA THR A 50 -4.53 8.49 2.83
C THR A 50 -3.72 9.46 1.96
N LYS A 51 -3.01 10.42 2.57
CA LYS A 51 -2.07 11.27 1.81
C LYS A 51 -0.95 10.41 1.24
N ALA A 52 -0.50 10.81 0.06
CA ALA A 52 0.71 10.32 -0.54
C ALA A 52 1.91 10.62 0.38
N HIS A 53 2.82 9.66 0.57
CA HIS A 53 3.96 9.86 1.47
C HIS A 53 4.81 11.08 1.06
N GLU A 54 5.05 11.26 -0.23
CA GLU A 54 5.79 12.41 -0.77
C GLU A 54 5.07 13.77 -0.61
N ARG A 55 3.82 13.77 -0.14
CA ARG A 55 3.03 14.97 0.16
C ARG A 55 2.92 15.24 1.67
N LEU A 56 3.55 14.43 2.49
CA LEU A 56 3.73 14.70 3.92
C LEU A 56 5.02 15.48 4.10
N ASP A 57 4.91 16.64 4.75
CA ASP A 57 6.08 17.33 5.29
C ASP A 57 6.65 16.56 6.48
N ASP A 58 7.84 16.93 6.94
CA ASP A 58 8.52 16.26 8.06
C ASP A 58 7.65 16.23 9.33
N ALA A 59 6.91 17.31 9.59
CA ALA A 59 5.97 17.38 10.70
C ALA A 59 4.80 16.39 10.54
N GLY A 60 4.26 16.24 9.33
CA GLY A 60 3.22 15.29 8.99
C GLY A 60 3.69 13.83 9.10
N ASP A 61 4.91 13.52 8.63
CA ASP A 61 5.51 12.19 8.76
C ASP A 61 5.77 11.83 10.23
N ALA A 62 6.38 12.73 11.00
CA ALA A 62 6.62 12.54 12.43
C ALA A 62 5.30 12.33 13.20
N LYS A 63 4.27 13.14 12.89
CA LYS A 63 2.95 12.99 13.49
C LYS A 63 2.29 11.66 13.13
N LEU A 64 2.39 11.21 11.88
CA LEU A 64 1.85 9.91 11.47
C LEU A 64 2.53 8.78 12.24
N ARG A 65 3.86 8.80 12.35
CA ARG A 65 4.62 7.80 13.10
C ARG A 65 4.19 7.73 14.56
N GLY A 66 4.17 8.87 15.26
CA GLY A 66 3.77 8.89 16.68
C GLY A 66 2.32 8.43 16.91
N LEU A 67 1.40 8.69 15.97
CA LEU A 67 0.03 8.18 16.06
C LEU A 67 -0.06 6.67 15.81
N LEU A 68 0.78 6.11 14.94
CA LEU A 68 0.88 4.67 14.74
C LEU A 68 1.52 4.00 15.96
N ASP A 69 2.60 4.56 16.52
CA ASP A 69 3.25 4.02 17.72
C ASP A 69 2.29 3.98 18.93
N ALA A 70 1.40 4.97 19.04
CA ALA A 70 0.40 5.02 20.11
C ALA A 70 -0.85 4.15 19.88
N GLY A 71 -1.15 3.75 18.63
CA GLY A 71 -2.46 3.19 18.27
C GLY A 71 -2.43 1.87 17.50
N ASP A 72 -1.27 1.44 17.02
CA ASP A 72 -1.09 0.26 16.17
C ASP A 72 -0.15 -0.74 16.86
N PRO A 73 -0.56 -1.37 17.97
CA PRO A 73 0.33 -2.13 18.84
C PRO A 73 0.97 -3.35 18.16
N ARG A 74 0.40 -3.83 17.05
CA ARG A 74 0.90 -4.96 16.26
C ARG A 74 1.49 -4.56 14.91
N GLY A 75 1.51 -3.26 14.59
CA GLY A 75 2.05 -2.75 13.32
C GLY A 75 1.19 -3.07 12.10
N GLU A 76 -0.05 -3.51 12.26
CA GLU A 76 -0.94 -3.93 11.18
C GLU A 76 -1.36 -2.75 10.29
N VAL A 77 -1.67 -1.60 10.89
CA VAL A 77 -2.07 -0.39 10.16
C VAL A 77 -0.88 0.21 9.41
N ARG A 78 0.30 0.23 10.04
CA ARG A 78 1.57 0.63 9.40
C ARG A 78 1.85 -0.25 8.19
N THR A 79 1.63 -1.54 8.33
CA THR A 79 1.79 -2.54 7.26
C THR A 79 0.83 -2.30 6.10
N ALA A 80 -0.46 -2.06 6.39
CA ALA A 80 -1.45 -1.70 5.37
C ALA A 80 -1.13 -0.38 4.68
N TRP A 81 -0.55 0.59 5.41
CA TRP A 81 -0.14 1.88 4.84
C TRP A 81 1.01 1.71 3.85
N HIS A 82 2.02 0.90 4.20
CA HIS A 82 3.10 0.55 3.29
C HIS A 82 2.59 -0.21 2.06
N ALA A 83 1.68 -1.17 2.22
CA ALA A 83 1.06 -1.85 1.08
C ALA A 83 0.40 -0.85 0.12
N LYS A 84 -0.38 0.10 0.66
CA LYS A 84 -1.01 1.17 -0.13
C LYS A 84 0.00 2.07 -0.87
N GLU A 85 1.09 2.48 -0.23
CA GLU A 85 2.13 3.27 -0.90
C GLU A 85 2.89 2.48 -1.97
N THR A 86 2.99 1.16 -1.82
CA THR A 86 3.62 0.25 -2.79
C THR A 86 2.73 0.04 -4.01
N VAL A 87 1.41 -0.09 -3.80
CA VAL A 87 0.43 -0.11 -4.88
C VAL A 87 0.45 1.21 -5.67
N ARG A 88 0.60 2.36 -5.00
CA ARG A 88 0.75 3.65 -5.70
C ARG A 88 1.97 3.66 -6.62
N SER A 89 3.10 3.11 -6.17
CA SER A 89 4.33 3.09 -6.96
C SER A 89 4.31 2.17 -8.18
N ILE A 90 3.30 1.30 -8.33
CA ILE A 90 3.12 0.50 -9.55
C ILE A 90 3.16 1.45 -10.76
N TYR A 91 2.42 2.56 -10.68
CA TYR A 91 2.22 3.50 -11.79
C TYR A 91 3.37 4.46 -12.04
N ASP A 92 4.44 4.37 -11.23
CA ASP A 92 5.70 5.06 -11.48
C ASP A 92 6.64 4.24 -12.40
N ILE A 93 6.28 2.98 -12.70
CA ILE A 93 7.08 2.07 -13.53
C ILE A 93 6.78 2.29 -15.02
N ASN A 94 7.79 2.71 -15.79
CA ASN A 94 7.64 2.94 -17.23
C ASN A 94 7.78 1.66 -18.07
N ASP A 95 8.60 0.71 -17.64
CA ASP A 95 8.82 -0.55 -18.36
C ASP A 95 7.65 -1.53 -18.09
N PRO A 96 6.87 -1.93 -19.12
CA PRO A 96 5.72 -2.81 -18.92
C PRO A 96 6.06 -4.22 -18.44
N ALA A 97 7.23 -4.76 -18.80
CA ALA A 97 7.67 -6.08 -18.34
C ALA A 97 8.03 -6.03 -16.86
N LEU A 98 8.77 -5.00 -16.45
CA LEU A 98 9.10 -4.76 -15.04
C LEU A 98 7.85 -4.49 -14.21
N ALA A 99 6.90 -3.72 -14.73
CA ALA A 99 5.64 -3.45 -14.03
C ALA A 99 4.87 -4.75 -13.76
N ARG A 100 4.82 -5.66 -14.74
CA ARG A 100 4.18 -6.97 -14.56
C ARG A 100 4.88 -7.82 -13.52
N GLU A 101 6.21 -7.94 -13.58
CA GLU A 101 6.97 -8.67 -12.58
C GLU A 101 6.77 -8.09 -11.17
N PHE A 102 6.75 -6.75 -11.07
CA PHE A 102 6.53 -6.06 -9.81
C PHE A 102 5.14 -6.34 -9.23
N VAL A 103 4.08 -6.22 -10.03
CA VAL A 103 2.70 -6.45 -9.56
C VAL A 103 2.51 -7.91 -9.16
N ASP A 104 3.11 -8.84 -9.91
CA ASP A 104 3.07 -10.27 -9.60
C ASP A 104 3.73 -10.58 -8.26
N ARG A 105 4.96 -10.12 -8.04
CA ARG A 105 5.68 -10.28 -6.77
C ARG A 105 4.97 -9.58 -5.61
N LEU A 106 4.47 -8.36 -5.83
CA LEU A 106 3.71 -7.65 -4.81
C LEU A 106 2.46 -8.42 -4.42
N ALA A 107 1.75 -9.01 -5.38
CA ALA A 107 0.54 -9.78 -5.11
C ALA A 107 0.83 -11.00 -4.23
N ASP A 108 1.99 -11.66 -4.38
CA ASP A 108 2.44 -12.72 -3.48
C ASP A 108 2.85 -12.20 -2.11
N ASP A 109 3.69 -11.17 -2.06
CA ASP A 109 4.18 -10.60 -0.80
C ASP A 109 3.03 -10.14 0.11
N LEU A 110 1.97 -9.55 -0.47
CA LEU A 110 0.81 -9.10 0.30
C LEU A 110 -0.08 -10.25 0.79
N GLN A 111 0.12 -11.48 0.31
CA GLN A 111 -0.60 -12.68 0.73
C GLN A 111 0.17 -13.51 1.78
N ASP A 112 1.30 -13.00 2.28
CA ASP A 112 2.04 -13.63 3.36
C ASP A 112 1.19 -13.69 4.65
N GLU A 113 1.34 -14.77 5.41
CA GLU A 113 0.58 -15.00 6.66
C GLU A 113 0.83 -13.94 7.73
N SER A 114 1.97 -13.24 7.66
CA SER A 114 2.26 -12.11 8.55
C SER A 114 1.46 -10.84 8.21
N CYS A 115 0.89 -10.74 7.01
CA CYS A 115 0.08 -9.58 6.61
C CYS A 115 -1.28 -9.58 7.31
N PRO A 116 -1.84 -8.41 7.66
CA PRO A 116 -3.23 -8.33 8.10
C PRO A 116 -4.19 -8.79 7.00
N VAL A 117 -5.37 -9.27 7.39
CA VAL A 117 -6.36 -9.88 6.48
C VAL A 117 -6.78 -8.96 5.33
N GLU A 118 -6.83 -7.65 5.56
CA GLU A 118 -7.17 -6.65 4.55
C GLU A 118 -6.08 -6.52 3.48
N VAL A 119 -4.81 -6.67 3.88
CA VAL A 119 -3.65 -6.67 2.97
C VAL A 119 -3.61 -7.97 2.16
N ASN A 120 -3.88 -9.11 2.81
CA ASN A 120 -4.09 -10.40 2.12
C ASN A 120 -5.16 -10.30 1.03
N THR A 121 -6.28 -9.65 1.35
CA THR A 121 -7.38 -9.43 0.40
C THR A 121 -6.98 -8.49 -0.75
N LEU A 122 -6.18 -7.46 -0.46
CA LEU A 122 -5.58 -6.60 -1.48
C LEU A 122 -4.69 -7.43 -2.41
N GLY A 123 -3.78 -8.25 -1.89
CA GLY A 123 -2.89 -9.12 -2.67
C GLY A 123 -3.64 -10.06 -3.60
N ARG A 124 -4.68 -10.75 -3.10
CA ARG A 124 -5.56 -11.60 -3.93
C ARG A 124 -6.23 -10.82 -5.05
N THR A 125 -6.64 -9.58 -4.78
CA THR A 125 -7.27 -8.73 -5.80
C THR A 125 -6.26 -8.30 -6.85
N LEU A 126 -5.04 -7.91 -6.46
CA LEU A 126 -3.97 -7.59 -7.40
C LEU A 126 -3.61 -8.78 -8.29
N ARG A 127 -3.50 -9.99 -7.73
CA ARG A 127 -3.28 -11.23 -8.49
C ARG A 127 -4.37 -11.46 -9.52
N ARG A 128 -5.64 -11.34 -9.11
CA ARG A 128 -6.79 -11.55 -10.00
C ARG A 128 -6.88 -10.54 -11.14
N TRP A 129 -6.41 -9.31 -10.92
CA TRP A 129 -6.46 -8.20 -11.88
C TRP A 129 -5.10 -7.90 -12.51
N LEU A 130 -4.13 -8.82 -12.42
CA LEU A 130 -2.75 -8.62 -12.86
C LEU A 130 -2.68 -8.14 -14.32
N ASP A 131 -3.41 -8.80 -15.21
CA ASP A 131 -3.35 -8.47 -16.65
C ASP A 131 -3.98 -7.10 -16.94
N GLN A 132 -5.08 -6.74 -16.27
CA GLN A 132 -5.75 -5.45 -16.45
C GLN A 132 -4.93 -4.29 -15.85
N ILE A 133 -4.27 -4.50 -14.71
CA ILE A 133 -3.38 -3.51 -14.08
C ILE A 133 -2.16 -3.27 -14.98
N THR A 134 -1.56 -4.33 -15.49
CA THR A 134 -0.34 -4.23 -16.29
C THR A 134 -0.59 -3.77 -17.72
N ALA A 135 -1.82 -3.95 -18.25
CA ALA A 135 -2.24 -3.39 -19.53
C ALA A 135 -2.12 -1.87 -19.58
N TRP A 136 -2.29 -1.16 -18.45
CA TRP A 136 -2.10 0.29 -18.37
C TRP A 136 -0.70 0.72 -18.81
N HIS A 137 0.33 -0.04 -18.42
CA HIS A 137 1.73 0.28 -18.74
C HIS A 137 2.01 0.12 -20.24
N ARG A 138 1.39 -0.87 -20.88
CA ARG A 138 1.49 -1.08 -22.34
C ARG A 138 0.81 0.03 -23.13
N ALA A 139 -0.32 0.53 -22.64
CA ALA A 139 -1.06 1.63 -23.26
C ALA A 139 -0.34 2.99 -23.13
N ARG A 140 0.57 3.12 -22.15
CA ARG A 140 1.26 4.38 -21.81
C ARG A 140 2.75 4.38 -22.18
N VAL A 141 3.20 3.45 -23.04
CA VAL A 141 4.59 3.39 -23.51
C VAL A 141 4.96 4.74 -24.13
N SER A 142 5.75 5.50 -23.38
CA SER A 142 6.51 6.65 -23.88
C SER A 142 7.96 6.37 -23.52
N ASN A 143 8.88 6.60 -24.46
CA ASN A 143 10.30 6.33 -24.31
C ASN A 143 10.88 7.19 -23.18
N GLY A 144 10.90 6.68 -21.93
CA GLY A 144 11.36 7.41 -20.76
C GLY A 144 12.26 6.54 -19.86
N PRO A 145 13.37 7.08 -19.31
CA PRO A 145 14.47 6.28 -18.79
C PRO A 145 14.24 5.64 -17.40
N THR A 146 15.18 4.76 -17.04
CA THR A 146 15.20 3.74 -15.98
C THR A 146 15.24 4.23 -14.51
N GLU A 147 14.98 5.52 -14.23
CA GLU A 147 15.06 6.08 -12.87
C GLU A 147 14.02 5.50 -11.88
N ALA A 148 12.89 5.03 -12.41
CA ALA A 148 11.82 4.42 -11.62
C ALA A 148 12.27 3.19 -10.82
N ILE A 149 13.23 2.42 -11.34
CA ILE A 149 13.68 1.15 -10.76
C ILE A 149 14.34 1.35 -9.39
N ASN A 150 15.13 2.41 -9.22
CA ASN A 150 15.85 2.65 -7.97
C ASN A 150 14.92 3.04 -6.81
N ASN A 151 13.90 3.85 -7.09
CA ASN A 151 12.88 4.21 -6.12
C ASN A 151 11.98 3.02 -5.79
N LEU A 152 11.68 2.20 -6.80
CA LEU A 152 10.93 0.96 -6.67
C LEU A 152 11.64 -0.04 -5.76
N ILE A 153 12.93 -0.34 -6.01
CA ILE A 153 13.72 -1.26 -5.18
C ILE A 153 13.81 -0.78 -3.73
N LYS A 154 13.99 0.53 -3.50
CA LYS A 154 14.01 1.09 -2.13
C LYS A 154 12.65 0.92 -1.43
N ARG A 155 11.54 1.10 -2.15
CA ARG A 155 10.18 0.86 -1.62
C ARG A 155 9.94 -0.63 -1.36
N ILE A 156 10.25 -1.53 -2.29
CA ILE A 156 10.17 -2.99 -2.11
C ILE A 156 10.99 -3.44 -0.89
N LYS A 157 12.24 -2.95 -0.75
CA LYS A 157 13.06 -3.28 0.41
C LYS A 157 12.41 -2.81 1.72
N ARG A 158 11.87 -1.59 1.76
CA ARG A 158 11.17 -1.05 2.94
C ARG A 158 9.92 -1.87 3.31
N VAL A 159 9.23 -2.37 2.30
CA VAL A 159 8.02 -3.19 2.34
C VAL A 159 8.37 -4.61 2.80
N GLY A 160 9.18 -5.35 2.04
CA GLY A 160 9.57 -6.74 2.33
C GLY A 160 10.35 -6.93 3.65
N PHE A 161 11.14 -5.95 4.10
CA PHE A 161 11.72 -5.99 5.45
C PHE A 161 10.70 -5.66 6.56
N GLY A 162 9.64 -4.89 6.27
CA GLY A 162 8.56 -4.58 7.20
C GLY A 162 7.62 -5.77 7.43
N PHE A 163 7.24 -6.48 6.37
CA PHE A 163 6.33 -7.65 6.44
C PHE A 163 6.96 -8.83 7.20
N ARG A 164 8.23 -9.17 6.92
CA ARG A 164 8.90 -10.31 7.58
C ARG A 164 9.36 -10.03 9.03
N ARG A 165 9.33 -8.77 9.47
CA ARG A 165 9.93 -8.31 10.74
C ARG A 165 9.01 -7.37 11.50
N LEU A 166 7.72 -7.71 11.60
CA LEU A 166 6.73 -7.00 12.42
C LEU A 166 7.12 -6.83 13.90
N ARG A 167 8.12 -7.55 14.40
CA ARG A 167 8.63 -7.44 15.77
C ARG A 167 9.66 -6.33 16.03
N ASN A 168 10.25 -5.73 14.98
CA ASN A 168 11.42 -4.84 15.13
C ASN A 168 11.18 -3.37 14.76
N TYR A 169 9.96 -2.99 14.41
CA TYR A 169 9.57 -1.58 14.35
C TYR A 169 9.09 -1.15 15.74
N ARG A 170 10.05 -0.74 16.58
CA ARG A 170 9.83 0.06 17.79
C ARG A 170 10.26 1.49 17.51
#